data_AF-A0A5P9HXT2-F1
#
_entry.id   AF-A0A5P9HXT2-F1
#
_cell.length_a   1.000
_cell.length_b   1.000
_cell.length_c   1.000
_cell.angle_alpha   90.00
_cell.angle_beta   90.00
_cell.angle_gamma   90.00
#
_symmetry.space_group_name_H-M   'P 1'
#
loop_
_entity.id
_entity.type
_entity.pdbx_description
1 polymer ?
#
loop_
_entity_poly.entity_id
_entity_poly.type
_entity_poly.pdbx_seq_one_letter_code
_entity_poly.pdbx_strand_id
1 'polypeptide(L)'
;MTPRKLTYAALAVTLLLALPASAQDYAQDCNANGYVITAARGTFAGAPVYLGKSCDAFHAAHGEGKWCWQNNGINVNLPTGNWLLAKVELTCQNAALDELACSCIDFSNGGN
;
A
#
# COMPACT_ATOMS: atom_id res chain seq x y z
N MET A 1 49.05 -24.23 28.47
CA MET A 1 47.79 -23.63 28.99
C MET A 1 46.93 -23.23 27.81
N THR A 2 45.77 -23.85 27.63
CA THR A 2 44.89 -23.70 26.47
C THR A 2 43.57 -23.08 26.94
N PRO A 3 43.04 -21.98 26.34
CA PRO A 3 41.78 -21.44 26.78
C PRO A 3 40.60 -22.21 26.14
N ARG A 4 39.72 -22.69 27.01
CA ARG A 4 38.47 -23.41 26.70
C ARG A 4 37.43 -22.37 26.24
N LYS A 5 36.99 -22.44 24.98
CA LYS A 5 35.93 -21.57 24.45
C LYS A 5 34.58 -22.00 25.03
N LEU A 6 33.92 -21.10 25.76
CA LEU A 6 32.52 -21.24 26.17
C LEU A 6 31.62 -20.89 24.99
N THR A 7 30.84 -21.85 24.53
CA THR A 7 29.84 -21.65 23.49
C THR A 7 28.49 -21.40 24.16
N TYR A 8 28.01 -20.16 24.14
CA TYR A 8 26.64 -19.83 24.53
C TYR A 8 25.70 -20.12 23.36
N ALA A 9 24.83 -21.13 23.51
CA ALA A 9 23.72 -21.34 22.59
C ALA A 9 22.61 -20.34 22.92
N ALA A 10 22.43 -19.32 22.08
CA ALA A 10 21.32 -18.38 22.19
C ALA A 10 20.04 -19.02 21.61
N LEU A 11 19.03 -19.23 22.45
CA LEU A 11 17.67 -19.54 22.01
C LEU A 11 17.06 -18.27 21.40
N ALA A 12 16.90 -18.24 20.08
CA ALA A 12 16.12 -17.21 19.41
C ALA A 12 14.63 -17.52 19.58
N VAL A 13 13.96 -16.77 20.46
CA VAL A 13 12.49 -16.75 20.55
C VAL A 13 11.99 -15.89 19.39
N THR A 14 11.44 -16.51 18.36
CA THR A 14 10.86 -15.79 17.22
C THR A 14 9.51 -15.21 17.65
N LEU A 15 9.47 -13.91 17.93
CA LEU A 15 8.24 -13.18 18.19
C LEU A 15 7.44 -13.11 16.88
N LEU A 16 6.34 -13.87 16.75
CA LEU A 16 5.38 -13.66 15.66
C LEU A 16 4.64 -12.35 15.92
N LEU A 17 5.10 -11.26 15.29
CA LEU A 17 4.32 -10.02 15.20
C LEU A 17 3.06 -10.33 14.39
N ALA A 18 1.89 -10.18 15.02
CA ALA A 18 0.62 -10.23 14.31
C ALA A 18 0.58 -9.06 13.31
N LEU A 19 0.60 -9.37 12.02
CA LEU A 19 0.45 -8.37 10.96
C LEU A 19 -0.92 -7.69 11.10
N PRO A 20 -1.03 -6.38 10.83
CA PRO A 20 -2.32 -5.71 10.81
C PRO A 20 -3.24 -6.37 9.79
N ALA A 21 -4.56 -6.37 10.04
CA ALA A 21 -5.54 -7.05 9.17
C ALA A 21 -5.45 -6.60 7.69
N SER A 22 -5.07 -5.35 7.43
CA SER A 22 -4.84 -4.83 6.08
C SER A 22 -3.68 -5.54 5.35
N ALA A 23 -2.67 -6.02 6.06
CA ALA A 23 -1.56 -6.78 5.48
C ALA A 23 -1.95 -8.22 5.12
N GLN A 24 -3.10 -8.72 5.59
CA GLN A 24 -3.65 -10.02 5.17
C GLN A 24 -4.32 -9.94 3.80
N ASP A 25 -4.94 -8.80 3.49
CA ASP A 25 -5.67 -8.58 2.24
C ASP A 25 -4.82 -7.87 1.17
N TYR A 26 -3.78 -7.14 1.58
CA TYR A 26 -2.95 -6.34 0.69
C TYR A 26 -1.47 -6.48 1.02
N ALA A 27 -0.69 -6.97 0.06
CA ALA A 27 0.75 -6.77 0.08
C ALA A 27 1.02 -5.32 -0.34
N GLN A 28 1.84 -4.62 0.44
CA GLN A 28 2.16 -3.21 0.23
C GLN A 28 3.66 -3.01 0.17
N ASP A 29 4.07 -2.20 -0.80
CA ASP A 29 5.42 -1.68 -0.93
C ASP A 29 5.33 -0.22 -1.37
N CYS A 30 6.46 0.46 -1.44
CA CYS A 30 6.55 1.85 -1.84
C CYS A 30 7.88 2.12 -2.51
N ASN A 31 7.86 3.05 -3.45
CA ASN A 31 9.05 3.46 -4.18
C ASN A 31 9.13 4.98 -4.28
N ALA A 32 10.09 5.47 -5.04
CA ALA A 32 10.29 6.91 -5.25
C ALA A 32 9.06 7.62 -5.86
N ASN A 33 8.12 6.89 -6.47
CA ASN A 33 6.96 7.44 -7.18
C ASN A 33 5.64 7.32 -6.42
N GLY A 34 5.55 6.49 -5.38
CA GLY A 34 4.30 6.31 -4.62
C GLY A 34 4.16 4.93 -4.00
N TYR A 35 2.91 4.51 -3.80
CA TYR A 35 2.55 3.21 -3.24
C TYR A 35 2.43 2.15 -4.33
N VAL A 36 2.79 0.92 -3.97
CA VAL A 36 2.60 -0.27 -4.78
C VAL A 36 1.74 -1.24 -3.97
N ILE A 37 0.52 -1.49 -4.43
CA ILE A 37 -0.44 -2.32 -3.70
C ILE A 37 -0.77 -3.54 -4.55
N THR A 38 -0.66 -4.73 -3.96
CA THR A 38 -1.12 -5.97 -4.59
C THR A 38 -2.19 -6.57 -3.70
N ALA A 39 -3.40 -6.72 -4.23
CA ALA A 39 -4.49 -7.34 -3.50
C ALA A 39 -4.33 -8.87 -3.49
N ALA A 40 -4.71 -9.50 -2.39
CA ALA A 40 -4.78 -10.97 -2.32
C ALA A 40 -5.95 -11.53 -3.16
N ARG A 41 -6.98 -10.72 -3.41
CA ARG A 41 -8.23 -11.10 -4.09
C ARG A 41 -8.81 -9.93 -4.89
N GLY A 42 -9.79 -10.22 -5.75
CA GLY A 42 -10.50 -9.22 -6.55
C GLY A 42 -9.77 -8.86 -7.85
N THR A 43 -10.11 -7.69 -8.42
CA THR A 43 -9.63 -7.26 -9.76
C THR A 43 -8.10 -7.19 -9.85
N PHE A 44 -7.44 -6.72 -8.79
CA PHE A 44 -5.99 -6.57 -8.76
C PHE A 44 -5.27 -7.76 -8.12
N ALA A 45 -5.91 -8.94 -8.08
CA ALA A 45 -5.33 -10.12 -7.45
C ALA A 45 -4.05 -10.56 -8.17
N GLY A 46 -2.94 -10.61 -7.44
CA GLY A 46 -1.66 -11.10 -7.96
C GLY A 46 -0.95 -10.17 -8.96
N ALA A 47 -1.46 -8.95 -9.17
CA ALA A 47 -0.83 -7.93 -9.99
C ALA A 47 -0.84 -6.57 -9.27
N PRO A 48 0.28 -5.82 -9.27
CA PRO A 48 0.36 -4.56 -8.54
C PRO A 48 -0.46 -3.46 -9.24
N VAL A 49 -1.18 -2.69 -8.43
CA VAL A 49 -1.65 -1.36 -8.79
C VAL A 49 -0.70 -0.33 -8.19
N TYR A 50 -0.26 0.61 -9.02
CA TYR A 50 0.65 1.68 -8.66
C TYR A 50 -0.15 2.95 -8.39
N LEU A 51 0.09 3.58 -7.25
CA LEU A 51 -0.60 4.79 -6.81
C LEU A 51 0.44 5.90 -6.64
N GLY A 52 0.53 6.77 -7.64
CA GLY A 52 1.53 7.81 -7.76
C GLY A 52 1.25 9.05 -6.90
N LYS A 53 2.30 9.79 -6.56
CA LYS A 53 2.23 11.04 -5.79
C LYS A 53 1.41 12.15 -6.46
N SER A 54 1.21 12.08 -7.77
CA SER A 54 0.42 13.08 -8.52
C SER A 54 -1.06 12.66 -8.62
N CYS A 55 -1.50 11.78 -7.72
CA CYS A 55 -2.80 11.12 -7.73
C CYS A 55 -3.10 10.34 -9.01
N ASP A 56 -2.06 9.99 -9.77
CA ASP A 56 -2.07 9.12 -10.93
C ASP A 56 -2.04 7.66 -10.51
N ALA A 57 -2.76 6.80 -11.22
CA ALA A 57 -2.78 5.37 -10.95
C ALA A 57 -2.42 4.58 -12.21
N PHE A 58 -1.79 3.42 -12.04
CA PHE A 58 -1.48 2.53 -13.16
C PHE A 58 -1.67 1.07 -12.77
N HIS A 59 -2.22 0.29 -13.72
CA HIS A 59 -2.22 -1.16 -13.65
C HIS A 59 -2.07 -1.75 -15.06
N ALA A 60 -1.19 -2.74 -15.23
CA ALA A 60 -0.79 -3.24 -16.55
C ALA A 60 -1.96 -3.68 -17.44
N ALA A 61 -3.01 -4.29 -16.86
CA ALA A 61 -4.18 -4.76 -17.62
C ALA A 61 -5.28 -3.70 -17.80
N HIS A 62 -5.25 -2.60 -17.03
CA HIS A 62 -6.36 -1.65 -16.94
C HIS A 62 -5.97 -0.22 -17.37
N GLY A 63 -4.67 0.04 -17.57
CA GLY A 63 -4.14 1.31 -18.07
C GLY A 63 -3.84 2.32 -16.97
N GLU A 64 -3.70 3.58 -17.39
CA GLU A 64 -3.41 4.73 -16.54
C GLU A 64 -4.70 5.48 -16.18
N GLY A 65 -4.79 5.97 -14.95
CA GLY A 65 -5.95 6.69 -14.45
C GLY A 65 -5.62 7.49 -13.19
N LYS A 66 -6.56 7.52 -12.24
CA LYS A 66 -6.46 8.30 -11.01
C LYS A 66 -6.79 7.47 -9.80
N TRP A 67 -6.21 7.83 -8.66
CA TRP A 67 -6.62 7.30 -7.37
C TRP A 67 -6.87 8.42 -6.38
N CYS A 68 -7.64 8.09 -5.36
CA CYS A 68 -7.91 8.99 -4.26
C CYS A 68 -8.35 8.24 -3.01
N TRP A 69 -8.15 8.89 -1.86
CA TRP A 69 -8.67 8.50 -0.57
C TRP A 69 -10.18 8.64 -0.52
N GLN A 70 -10.84 7.59 -0.04
CA GLN A 70 -12.28 7.58 0.19
C GLN A 70 -12.58 6.85 1.50
N ASN A 71 -13.00 7.59 2.53
CA ASN A 71 -13.37 7.12 3.88
C ASN A 71 -12.62 5.87 4.37
N ASN A 72 -13.08 4.70 3.96
CA ASN A 72 -12.58 3.39 4.38
C ASN A 72 -11.72 2.70 3.30
N GLY A 73 -10.87 3.44 2.58
CA GLY A 73 -9.95 2.83 1.61
C GLY A 73 -9.50 3.79 0.51
N ILE A 74 -9.09 3.18 -0.60
CA ILE A 74 -8.58 3.88 -1.77
C ILE A 74 -9.44 3.54 -2.97
N ASN A 75 -9.98 4.56 -3.63
CA ASN A 75 -10.69 4.41 -4.89
C ASN A 75 -9.70 4.53 -6.05
N VAL A 76 -9.72 3.56 -6.97
CA VAL A 76 -8.85 3.52 -8.16
C VAL A 76 -9.73 3.55 -9.40
N ASN A 77 -9.67 4.65 -10.15
CA ASN A 77 -10.41 4.85 -11.37
C ASN A 77 -9.47 4.70 -12.58
N LEU A 78 -9.66 3.64 -13.36
CA LEU A 78 -8.88 3.34 -14.56
C LEU A 78 -9.84 3.26 -15.77
N PRO A 79 -9.35 3.31 -17.01
CA PRO A 79 -10.17 3.28 -18.22
C PRO A 79 -11.23 2.18 -18.27
N THR A 80 -10.94 1.02 -17.69
CA THR A 80 -11.83 -0.15 -17.73
C THR A 80 -12.75 -0.27 -16.51
N GLY A 81 -12.66 0.63 -15.52
CA GLY A 81 -13.53 0.56 -14.35
C GLY A 81 -13.04 1.34 -13.13
N ASN A 82 -13.86 1.31 -12.09
CA ASN A 82 -13.58 1.93 -10.80
C ASN A 82 -13.66 0.89 -9.69
N TRP A 83 -12.63 0.80 -8.85
CA TRP A 83 -12.53 -0.20 -7.79
C TRP A 83 -12.10 0.40 -6.46
N LEU A 84 -12.73 -0.07 -5.39
CA LEU A 84 -12.39 0.27 -4.02
C LEU A 84 -11.44 -0.77 -3.45
N LEU A 85 -10.23 -0.36 -3.10
CA LEU A 85 -9.35 -1.06 -2.19
C LEU A 85 -9.82 -0.79 -0.76
N ALA A 86 -10.82 -1.56 -0.33
CA ALA A 86 -11.48 -1.34 0.96
C ALA A 86 -10.55 -1.71 2.12
N LYS A 87 -10.57 -0.87 3.16
CA LYS A 87 -9.86 -1.04 4.44
C LYS A 87 -8.34 -1.19 4.29
N VAL A 88 -7.77 -0.67 3.20
CA VAL A 88 -6.33 -0.47 3.11
C VAL A 88 -5.93 0.54 4.19
N GLU A 89 -5.10 0.09 5.12
CA GLU A 89 -4.29 0.95 5.97
C GLU A 89 -2.88 0.97 5.37
N LEU A 90 -2.34 2.13 5.04
CA LEU A 90 -1.02 2.21 4.46
C LEU A 90 0.05 1.99 5.53
N THR A 91 0.81 0.91 5.37
CA THR A 91 1.83 0.50 6.35
C THR A 91 3.24 0.82 5.91
N CYS A 92 3.46 1.13 4.62
CA CYS A 92 4.71 1.76 4.22
C CYS A 92 4.75 3.20 4.75
N GLN A 93 5.60 3.44 5.74
CA GLN A 93 5.95 4.77 6.21
C GLN A 93 6.95 5.40 5.23
N ASN A 94 6.51 6.41 4.50
CA ASN A 94 7.38 7.26 3.70
C ASN A 94 6.92 8.68 3.94
N ALA A 95 7.74 9.48 4.61
CA ALA A 95 7.39 10.86 4.99
C ALA A 95 6.98 11.73 3.79
N ALA A 96 7.48 11.43 2.58
CA ALA A 96 7.08 12.14 1.35
C ALA A 96 5.70 11.70 0.81
N LEU A 97 5.14 10.61 1.35
CA LEU A 97 3.83 10.07 1.00
C LEU A 97 2.79 10.34 2.10
N ASP A 98 3.21 10.49 3.36
CA ASP A 98 2.32 10.71 4.52
C ASP A 98 1.53 12.04 4.44
N GLU A 99 1.96 12.99 3.60
CA GLU A 99 1.29 14.28 3.34
C GLU A 99 0.39 14.28 2.08
N LEU A 100 0.24 13.14 1.38
CA LEU A 100 -0.51 13.09 0.11
C LEU A 100 -2.02 13.28 0.32
N ALA A 101 -2.53 14.41 -0.16
CA ALA A 101 -3.93 14.82 -0.06
C ALA A 101 -4.79 14.39 -1.26
N CYS A 102 -4.50 13.25 -1.91
CA CYS A 102 -5.31 12.74 -3.02
C CYS A 102 -6.72 12.40 -2.52
N SER A 103 -7.67 13.33 -2.64
CA SER A 103 -9.03 13.17 -2.11
C SER A 103 -10.01 12.93 -3.25
N CYS A 104 -10.98 12.03 -3.04
CA CYS A 104 -12.06 11.84 -3.99
C CYS A 104 -13.08 12.99 -3.92
N ILE A 105 -12.86 13.97 -3.03
CA ILE A 105 -13.61 15.23 -3.06
C ILE A 105 -13.23 15.97 -4.33
N ASP A 106 -14.20 16.00 -5.22
CA ASP A 106 -14.25 16.82 -6.40
C ASP A 106 -14.07 18.30 -6.01
N PHE A 107 -12.92 18.90 -6.35
CA PHE A 107 -12.71 20.36 -6.24
C PHE A 107 -13.50 21.15 -7.30
N SER A 108 -14.47 20.58 -8.02
CA SER A 108 -15.36 21.36 -8.88
C SER A 108 -16.36 22.22 -8.10
N ASN A 109 -16.32 22.24 -6.76
CA ASN A 109 -16.92 23.32 -5.97
C ASN A 109 -15.95 24.50 -5.79
N GLY A 110 -15.44 25.01 -6.92
CA GLY A 110 -15.11 26.42 -7.05
C GLY A 110 -16.34 27.15 -7.57
N GLY A 111 -17.00 27.95 -6.72
CA GLY A 111 -17.92 29.00 -7.18
C GLY A 111 -19.29 29.04 -6.52
N ASN A 112 -19.40 29.86 -5.47
CA ASN A 112 -20.42 30.91 -5.42
C ASN A 112 -19.79 32.15 -4.78
#